data_AF-A0A151RP62-F1
#
_entry.id   AF-A0A151RP62-F1
#
_cell.length_a   1.000
_cell.length_b   1.000
_cell.length_c   1.000
_cell.angle_alpha   90.00
_cell.angle_beta   90.00
_cell.angle_gamma   90.00
#
_symmetry.space_group_name_H-M   'P 1'
#
loop_
_entity.id
_entity.type
_entity.pdbx_description
1 polymer ?
#
loop_
_entity_poly.entity_id
_entity_poly.type
_entity_poly.pdbx_seq_one_letter_code
_entity_poly.pdbx_strand_id
1 'polypeptide(L)'
;LPIDKYNGTTDPDEHIDVFLTQVTLSTTDDAALCHIFPTSLKGRALSWFTRISPNSIDSFNTLSSLFTIQFATSRPHQLTSLSLVSIRQDKKESLCAFMDRFNKATLEIRNLNPAVELHHLTTTLKPGYFVNSICKKPPIDINDLRRRADKYMQMEELDDYCNQARAEPVSKGE
;
A
#
# COMPACT_ATOMS: atom_id res chain seq x y z
N LEU A 1 -14.59 15.79 7.14
CA LEU A 1 -13.56 15.97 8.19
C LEU A 1 -12.62 17.09 7.74
N PRO A 2 -12.04 17.89 8.65
CA PRO A 2 -11.02 18.87 8.26
C PRO A 2 -9.79 18.17 7.68
N ILE A 3 -9.23 18.69 6.59
CA ILE A 3 -7.94 18.23 6.04
C ILE A 3 -6.85 18.48 7.09
N ASP A 4 -6.09 17.44 7.43
CA ASP A 4 -4.87 17.62 8.18
C ASP A 4 -3.91 18.50 7.38
N LYS A 5 -3.65 19.70 7.89
CA LYS A 5 -2.84 20.67 7.15
C LYS A 5 -1.43 20.14 6.91
N TYR A 6 -0.95 20.24 5.68
CA TYR A 6 0.38 19.79 5.26
C TYR A 6 1.47 20.75 5.75
N ASN A 7 2.47 20.21 6.44
CA ASN A 7 3.60 20.98 6.99
C ASN A 7 4.88 20.89 6.16
N GLY A 8 4.92 20.05 5.12
CA GLY A 8 6.12 19.77 4.34
C GLY A 8 6.84 18.46 4.64
N THR A 9 6.30 17.56 5.47
CA THR A 9 7.02 16.34 5.90
C THR A 9 6.45 15.01 5.42
N THR A 10 5.22 14.99 4.88
CA THR A 10 4.57 13.77 4.35
C THR A 10 4.61 13.75 2.81
N ASP A 11 4.08 12.70 2.19
CA ASP A 11 4.03 12.59 0.72
C ASP A 11 3.23 13.77 0.13
N PRO A 12 3.84 14.62 -0.73
CA PRO A 12 3.13 15.72 -1.37
C PRO A 12 2.06 15.25 -2.38
N ASP A 13 2.22 14.09 -3.01
CA ASP A 13 1.21 13.58 -3.96
C ASP A 13 -0.06 13.16 -3.19
N GLU A 14 0.10 12.43 -2.08
CA GLU A 14 -1.02 12.01 -1.23
C GLU A 14 -1.80 13.22 -0.69
N HIS A 15 -1.09 14.30 -0.31
CA HIS A 15 -1.76 15.53 0.11
C HIS A 15 -2.60 16.16 -1.00
N ILE A 16 -2.09 16.19 -2.24
CA ILE A 16 -2.85 16.69 -3.40
C ILE A 16 -4.09 15.83 -3.64
N ASP A 17 -3.96 14.50 -3.59
CA ASP A 17 -5.07 13.57 -3.81
C ASP A 17 -6.16 13.75 -2.74
N VAL A 18 -5.78 13.86 -1.47
CA VAL A 18 -6.71 14.14 -0.36
C VAL A 18 -7.38 15.50 -0.53
N PHE A 19 -6.62 16.53 -0.90
CA PHE A 19 -7.15 17.86 -1.16
C PHE A 19 -8.17 17.84 -2.30
N LEU A 20 -7.84 17.25 -3.44
CA LEU A 20 -8.73 17.17 -4.59
C LEU A 20 -9.99 16.37 -4.27
N THR A 21 -9.87 15.23 -3.60
CA THR A 21 -11.01 14.39 -3.21
C THR A 21 -12.04 15.15 -2.37
N GLN A 22 -11.58 16.10 -1.55
CA GLN A 22 -12.45 16.91 -0.71
C GLN A 22 -12.99 18.15 -1.41
N VAL A 23 -12.15 18.90 -2.12
CA VAL A 23 -12.54 20.19 -2.72
C VAL A 23 -13.36 20.00 -3.99
N THR A 24 -13.15 18.92 -4.74
CA THR A 24 -13.96 18.58 -5.93
C THR A 24 -15.43 18.29 -5.62
N LEU A 25 -15.78 18.06 -4.34
CA LEU A 25 -17.18 18.01 -3.89
C LEU A 25 -17.88 19.38 -3.96
N SER A 26 -17.11 20.47 -3.93
CA SER A 26 -17.60 21.86 -3.90
C SER A 26 -17.33 22.61 -5.20
N THR A 27 -16.19 22.37 -5.84
CA THR A 27 -15.81 23.05 -7.07
C THR A 27 -14.79 22.25 -7.87
N THR A 28 -14.92 22.31 -9.20
CA THR A 28 -13.89 21.84 -10.15
C THR A 28 -13.24 23.01 -10.90
N ASP A 29 -13.53 24.24 -10.50
CA ASP A 29 -12.93 25.44 -11.08
C ASP A 29 -11.47 25.58 -10.64
N ASP A 30 -10.59 25.71 -11.62
CA ASP A 30 -9.14 25.68 -11.44
C ASP A 30 -8.62 26.89 -10.65
N ALA A 31 -9.21 28.07 -10.87
CA ALA A 31 -8.90 29.27 -10.10
C ALA A 31 -9.32 29.12 -8.64
N ALA A 32 -10.51 28.57 -8.38
CA ALA A 32 -10.97 28.25 -7.03
C ALA A 32 -10.04 27.25 -6.34
N LEU A 33 -9.59 26.19 -7.02
CA LEU A 33 -8.62 25.23 -6.47
C LEU A 33 -7.32 25.92 -6.04
N CYS A 34 -6.77 26.80 -6.87
CA CYS A 34 -5.57 27.58 -6.54
C CYS A 34 -5.77 28.49 -5.31
N HIS A 35 -6.95 29.10 -5.17
CA HIS A 35 -7.27 29.96 -4.04
C HIS A 35 -7.51 29.19 -2.74
N ILE A 36 -8.06 27.98 -2.83
CA ILE A 36 -8.39 27.16 -1.66
C ILE A 36 -7.16 26.40 -1.16
N PHE A 37 -6.26 25.96 -2.06
CA PHE A 37 -5.09 25.14 -1.72
C PHE A 37 -4.26 25.64 -0.52
N PRO A 38 -3.93 26.94 -0.38
CA PRO A 38 -3.14 27.44 0.74
C PRO A 38 -3.78 27.20 2.11
N THR A 39 -5.11 27.07 2.18
CA THR A 39 -5.83 26.79 3.43
C THR A 39 -5.53 25.40 3.97
N SER A 40 -5.09 24.49 3.10
CA SER A 40 -4.65 23.12 3.43
C SER A 40 -3.19 23.05 3.91
N LEU A 41 -2.46 24.16 3.93
CA LEU A 41 -1.03 24.20 4.28
C LEU A 41 -0.79 24.79 5.67
N LYS A 42 0.31 24.40 6.31
CA LYS A 42 0.84 25.00 7.55
C LYS A 42 2.36 25.05 7.54
N GLY A 43 2.95 25.83 8.45
CA GLY A 43 4.40 25.85 8.67
C GLY A 43 5.20 26.11 7.39
N ARG A 44 6.22 25.28 7.14
CA ARG A 44 7.16 25.42 6.01
C ARG A 44 6.45 25.41 4.65
N ALA A 45 5.37 24.63 4.51
CA ALA A 45 4.60 24.56 3.27
C ALA A 45 3.86 25.86 2.98
N LEU A 46 3.18 26.42 3.99
CA LEU A 46 2.50 27.70 3.83
C LEU A 46 3.50 28.84 3.57
N SER A 47 4.63 28.87 4.28
CA SER A 47 5.69 29.86 4.05
C SER A 47 6.31 29.77 2.67
N TRP A 48 6.37 28.57 2.08
CA TRP A 48 6.79 28.41 0.69
C TRP A 48 5.76 29.02 -0.27
N PHE A 49 4.48 28.73 -0.08
CA PHE A 49 3.42 29.24 -0.95
C PHE A 49 3.42 30.77 -0.99
N THR A 50 3.59 31.44 0.16
CA THR A 50 3.63 32.91 0.23
C THR A 50 4.84 33.56 -0.45
N ARG A 51 5.86 32.77 -0.82
CA ARG A 51 7.06 33.25 -1.54
C ARG A 51 6.99 33.03 -3.05
N ILE A 52 5.94 32.37 -3.54
CA ILE A 52 5.73 32.19 -4.98
C ILE A 52 5.48 33.57 -5.60
N SER A 53 6.10 33.83 -6.75
CA SER A 53 5.94 35.09 -7.45
C SER A 53 4.47 35.33 -7.83
N PRO A 54 3.95 36.56 -7.64
CA PRO A 54 2.62 36.90 -8.14
C PRO A 54 2.53 36.61 -9.65
N ASN A 55 1.39 36.08 -10.09
CA ASN A 55 1.09 35.72 -11.49
C ASN A 55 1.93 34.56 -12.08
N SER A 56 2.69 33.80 -11.29
CA SER A 56 3.43 32.63 -11.80
C SER A 56 2.64 31.32 -11.80
N ILE A 57 1.42 31.33 -11.25
CA ILE A 57 0.51 30.20 -11.24
C ILE A 57 -0.65 30.56 -12.16
N ASP A 58 -0.69 29.91 -13.31
CA ASP A 58 -1.74 30.03 -14.32
C ASP A 58 -2.81 28.93 -14.20
N SER A 59 -2.50 27.85 -13.46
CA SER A 59 -3.42 26.77 -13.20
C SER A 59 -3.10 25.96 -11.93
N PHE A 60 -4.08 25.17 -11.45
CA PHE A 60 -3.86 24.25 -10.33
C PHE A 60 -2.85 23.16 -10.68
N ASN A 61 -2.78 22.75 -11.95
CA ASN A 61 -1.76 21.83 -12.43
C ASN A 61 -0.35 22.41 -12.28
N THR A 62 -0.16 23.69 -12.64
CA THR A 62 1.12 24.40 -12.45
C THR A 62 1.47 24.50 -10.97
N LEU A 63 0.50 24.85 -10.11
CA LEU A 63 0.69 24.89 -8.66
C LEU A 63 1.09 23.52 -8.10
N SER A 64 0.38 22.46 -8.48
CA SER A 64 0.64 21.08 -8.04
C SER A 64 2.02 20.60 -8.47
N SER A 65 2.45 20.95 -9.69
CA SER A 65 3.80 20.68 -10.18
C SER A 65 4.87 21.39 -9.35
N LEU A 66 4.71 22.69 -9.10
CA LEU A 66 5.65 23.45 -8.25
C LEU A 66 5.72 22.91 -6.82
N PHE A 67 4.57 22.53 -6.26
CA PHE A 67 4.47 21.96 -4.92
C PHE A 67 5.19 20.61 -4.82
N THR A 68 4.93 19.70 -5.76
CA THR A 68 5.55 18.38 -5.80
C THR A 68 7.06 18.44 -6.03
N ILE A 69 7.54 19.40 -6.83
CA ILE A 69 8.98 19.68 -7.00
C ILE A 69 9.58 20.21 -5.69
N GLN A 70 8.93 21.18 -5.04
CA GLN A 70 9.43 21.78 -3.81
C GLN A 70 9.57 20.78 -2.66
N PHE A 71 8.61 19.86 -2.53
CA PHE A 71 8.55 18.88 -1.46
C PHE A 71 8.94 17.47 -1.92
N ALA A 72 9.68 17.35 -3.04
CA ALA A 72 10.08 16.07 -3.59
C ALA A 72 10.86 15.20 -2.59
N THR A 73 11.66 15.82 -1.71
CA THR A 73 12.43 15.12 -0.67
C THR A 73 11.57 14.57 0.48
N SER A 74 10.32 15.01 0.58
CA SER A 74 9.36 14.53 1.59
C SER A 74 8.58 13.31 1.12
N ARG A 75 8.76 12.90 -0.15
CA ARG A 75 8.22 11.64 -0.66
C ARG A 75 8.83 10.48 0.13
N PRO A 76 8.02 9.52 0.60
CA PRO A 76 8.56 8.29 1.15
C PRO A 76 9.41 7.60 0.07
N HIS A 77 10.38 6.81 0.52
CA HIS A 77 11.19 6.01 -0.41
C HIS A 77 10.24 5.02 -1.11
N GLN A 78 9.95 5.27 -2.39
CA GLN A 78 9.00 4.44 -3.12
C GLN A 78 9.51 3.00 -3.16
N LEU A 79 8.68 2.08 -2.67
CA LEU A 79 8.97 0.67 -2.84
C LEU A 79 8.88 0.34 -4.33
N THR A 80 9.89 -0.38 -4.81
CA THR A 80 9.91 -0.91 -6.17
C THR A 80 9.56 -2.39 -6.14
N SER A 81 9.25 -2.99 -7.29
CA SER A 81 9.01 -4.44 -7.36
C SER A 81 10.17 -5.28 -6.79
N LEU A 82 11.40 -4.77 -6.83
CA LEU A 82 12.57 -5.42 -6.24
C LEU A 82 12.45 -5.58 -4.72
N SER A 83 11.70 -4.72 -4.03
CA SER A 83 11.48 -4.86 -2.58
C SER A 83 10.73 -6.14 -2.23
N LEU A 84 9.86 -6.63 -3.14
CA LEU A 84 9.09 -7.87 -2.94
C LEU A 84 9.98 -9.11 -2.82
N VAL A 85 11.19 -9.09 -3.39
CA VAL A 85 12.17 -10.20 -3.27
C VAL A 85 12.58 -10.43 -1.82
N SER A 86 12.57 -9.39 -0.99
CA SER A 86 12.91 -9.47 0.43
C SER A 86 11.76 -10.01 1.30
N ILE A 87 10.54 -10.02 0.78
CA ILE A 87 9.34 -10.50 1.47
C ILE A 87 9.20 -11.99 1.21
N ARG A 88 10.12 -12.76 1.78
CA ARG A 88 10.07 -14.23 1.74
C ARG A 88 9.21 -14.76 2.88
N GLN A 89 8.52 -15.85 2.59
CA GLN A 89 7.80 -16.60 3.61
C GLN A 89 8.80 -17.31 4.51
N ASP A 90 8.75 -17.05 5.80
CA ASP A 90 9.66 -17.67 6.76
C ASP A 90 9.27 -19.14 7.01
N LYS A 91 10.26 -19.96 7.41
CA LYS A 91 10.06 -21.41 7.61
C LYS A 91 8.89 -21.73 8.54
N LYS A 92 8.75 -20.97 9.62
CA LYS A 92 7.72 -21.14 10.67
C LYS A 92 6.50 -20.23 10.49
N GLU A 93 6.50 -19.38 9.46
CA GLU A 93 5.40 -18.45 9.22
C GLU A 93 4.27 -19.15 8.47
N SER A 94 3.03 -18.93 8.90
CA SER A 94 1.83 -19.44 8.21
C SER A 94 1.66 -18.78 6.84
N LEU A 95 0.88 -19.42 5.96
CA LEU A 95 0.57 -18.81 4.66
C LEU A 95 -0.21 -17.51 4.84
N CYS A 96 -1.12 -17.45 5.81
CA CYS A 96 -1.92 -16.26 6.11
C CYS A 96 -1.06 -15.05 6.51
N ALA A 97 -0.16 -15.21 7.47
CA ALA A 97 0.72 -14.12 7.92
C ALA A 97 1.62 -13.61 6.77
N PHE A 98 2.12 -14.52 5.94
CA PHE A 98 2.89 -14.14 4.76
C PHE A 98 2.07 -13.37 3.73
N MET A 99 0.87 -13.86 3.38
CA MET A 99 -0.01 -13.21 2.41
C MET A 99 -0.37 -11.80 2.87
N ASP A 100 -0.62 -11.59 4.16
CA ASP A 100 -0.88 -10.27 4.73
C ASP A 100 0.31 -9.31 4.56
N ARG A 101 1.54 -9.77 4.86
CA ARG A 101 2.75 -8.96 4.67
C ARG A 101 2.98 -8.64 3.20
N PHE A 102 2.84 -9.63 2.33
CA PHE A 102 3.04 -9.48 0.90
C PHE A 102 2.03 -8.49 0.30
N ASN A 103 0.73 -8.66 0.61
CA ASN A 103 -0.33 -7.77 0.13
C ASN A 103 -0.13 -6.32 0.61
N LYS A 104 0.27 -6.11 1.88
CA LYS A 104 0.59 -4.77 2.38
C LYS A 104 1.70 -4.11 1.56
N ALA A 105 2.79 -4.83 1.29
CA ALA A 105 3.88 -4.29 0.50
C ALA A 105 3.50 -4.02 -0.98
N THR A 106 2.62 -4.85 -1.57
CA THR A 106 2.16 -4.59 -2.94
C THR A 106 1.32 -3.31 -3.06
N LEU A 107 0.59 -2.93 -2.01
CA LEU A 107 -0.21 -1.69 -1.99
C LEU A 107 0.66 -0.42 -1.97
N GLU A 108 1.87 -0.52 -1.42
CA GLU A 108 2.84 0.58 -1.36
C GLU A 108 3.62 0.79 -2.69
N ILE A 109 3.51 -0.16 -3.64
CA ILE A 109 4.20 -0.09 -4.93
C ILE A 109 3.27 0.49 -5.99
N ARG A 110 3.55 1.72 -6.43
CA ARG A 110 2.79 2.36 -7.51
C ARG A 110 3.01 1.63 -8.84
N ASN A 111 1.93 1.45 -9.61
CA ASN A 111 1.93 0.84 -10.94
C ASN A 111 2.57 -0.57 -10.99
N LEU A 112 2.38 -1.37 -9.95
CA LEU A 112 2.87 -2.74 -9.91
C LEU A 112 2.29 -3.58 -11.05
N ASN A 113 3.16 -4.16 -11.87
CA ASN A 113 2.75 -5.04 -12.96
C ASN A 113 2.22 -6.38 -12.39
N PRO A 114 1.00 -6.82 -12.73
CA PRO A 114 0.42 -8.07 -12.20
C PRO A 114 1.26 -9.33 -12.49
N ALA A 115 1.97 -9.37 -13.62
CA ALA A 115 2.86 -10.49 -13.94
C ALA A 115 4.12 -10.51 -13.05
N VAL A 116 4.63 -9.33 -12.70
CA VAL A 116 5.76 -9.17 -11.77
C VAL A 116 5.33 -9.52 -10.34
N GLU A 117 4.14 -9.07 -9.92
CA GLU A 117 3.53 -9.45 -8.65
C GLU A 117 3.35 -10.98 -8.55
N LEU A 118 2.78 -11.61 -9.58
CA LEU A 118 2.62 -13.06 -9.64
C LEU A 118 3.95 -13.80 -9.55
N HIS A 119 4.96 -13.33 -10.27
CA HIS A 119 6.30 -13.90 -10.21
C HIS A 119 6.92 -13.81 -8.81
N HIS A 120 6.84 -12.64 -8.16
CA HIS A 120 7.35 -12.51 -6.80
C HIS A 120 6.56 -13.36 -5.81
N LEU A 121 5.22 -13.32 -5.87
CA LEU A 121 4.39 -14.11 -4.96
C LEU A 121 4.68 -15.62 -5.08
N THR A 122 4.93 -16.13 -6.28
CA THR A 122 5.28 -17.54 -6.47
C THR A 122 6.70 -17.90 -6.00
N THR A 123 7.67 -17.00 -6.17
CA THR A 123 9.10 -17.27 -5.87
C THR A 123 9.52 -16.98 -4.45
N THR A 124 8.70 -16.24 -3.69
CA THR A 124 8.99 -15.90 -2.29
C THR A 124 8.29 -16.81 -1.29
N LEU A 125 7.36 -17.66 -1.74
CA LEU A 125 6.75 -18.72 -0.92
C LEU A 125 7.76 -19.75 -0.45
N LYS A 126 7.52 -20.31 0.73
CA LYS A 126 8.32 -21.43 1.24
C LYS A 126 7.90 -22.74 0.57
N PRO A 127 8.81 -23.70 0.35
CA PRO A 127 8.45 -25.02 -0.14
C PRO A 127 7.39 -25.68 0.77
N GLY A 128 6.37 -26.29 0.17
CA GLY A 128 5.26 -26.92 0.90
C GLY A 128 4.13 -27.38 -0.02
N TYR A 129 3.03 -27.86 0.56
CA TYR A 129 1.88 -28.36 -0.21
C TYR A 129 1.32 -27.32 -1.19
N PHE A 130 1.26 -26.06 -0.77
CA PHE A 130 0.77 -24.97 -1.62
C PHE A 130 1.68 -24.76 -2.84
N VAL A 131 3.00 -24.60 -2.66
CA VAL A 131 3.97 -24.48 -3.76
C VAL A 131 3.95 -25.70 -4.67
N ASN A 132 3.85 -26.91 -4.12
CA ASN A 132 3.74 -28.13 -4.91
C ASN A 132 2.48 -28.11 -5.81
N SER A 133 1.37 -27.56 -5.33
CA SER A 133 0.15 -27.41 -6.11
C SER A 133 0.29 -26.38 -7.25
N ILE A 134 1.03 -25.30 -7.00
CA ILE A 134 1.37 -24.27 -7.99
C ILE A 134 2.25 -24.87 -9.09
N CYS A 135 3.25 -25.69 -8.74
CA CYS A 135 4.09 -26.36 -9.72
C CYS A 135 3.32 -27.38 -10.57
N LYS A 136 2.40 -28.13 -9.96
CA LYS A 136 1.55 -29.11 -10.68
C LYS A 136 0.59 -28.43 -11.66
N LYS A 137 0.04 -27.28 -11.27
CA LYS A 137 -0.87 -26.50 -12.10
C LYS A 137 -0.51 -25.02 -11.94
N PRO A 138 0.26 -24.45 -12.87
CA PRO A 138 0.61 -23.04 -12.81
C PRO A 138 -0.65 -22.15 -12.68
N PRO A 139 -0.60 -21.08 -11.86
CA PRO A 139 -1.66 -20.11 -11.78
C PRO A 139 -1.77 -19.32 -13.09
N ILE A 140 -2.99 -18.98 -13.48
CA ILE A 140 -3.24 -18.21 -14.71
C ILE A 140 -2.94 -16.72 -14.48
N ASP A 141 -3.31 -16.22 -13.30
CA ASP A 141 -3.12 -14.84 -12.88
C ASP A 141 -2.98 -14.75 -11.34
N ILE A 142 -2.76 -13.54 -10.83
CA ILE A 142 -2.63 -13.28 -9.40
C ILE A 142 -3.90 -13.61 -8.60
N ASN A 143 -5.09 -13.46 -9.20
CA ASN A 143 -6.36 -13.70 -8.52
C ASN A 143 -6.64 -15.19 -8.37
N ASP A 144 -6.28 -15.99 -9.36
CA ASP A 144 -6.28 -17.45 -9.27
C ASP A 144 -5.32 -17.93 -8.18
N LEU A 145 -4.12 -17.35 -8.11
CA LEU A 145 -3.17 -17.70 -7.04
C LEU A 145 -3.71 -17.35 -5.65
N ARG A 146 -4.29 -16.17 -5.46
CA ARG A 146 -4.93 -15.73 -4.20
C ARG A 146 -6.07 -16.66 -3.79
N ARG A 147 -7.01 -16.98 -4.70
CA ARG A 147 -8.11 -17.91 -4.41
C ARG A 147 -7.63 -19.31 -4.01
N ARG A 148 -6.50 -19.77 -4.58
CA ARG A 148 -5.90 -21.04 -4.17
C ARG A 148 -5.27 -20.91 -2.79
N ALA A 149 -4.55 -19.82 -2.53
CA ALA A 149 -3.97 -19.54 -1.22
C ALA A 149 -5.03 -19.61 -0.11
N ASP A 150 -6.21 -19.00 -0.31
CA ASP A 150 -7.32 -19.02 0.66
C ASP A 150 -7.70 -20.43 1.13
N LYS A 151 -7.72 -21.39 0.21
CA LYS A 151 -8.04 -22.79 0.54
C LYS A 151 -6.95 -23.46 1.37
N TYR A 152 -5.68 -23.14 1.09
CA TYR A 152 -4.56 -23.66 1.86
C TYR A 152 -4.42 -22.98 3.22
N MET A 153 -4.75 -21.69 3.32
CA MET A 153 -4.82 -20.99 4.61
C MET A 153 -5.86 -21.63 5.53
N GLN A 154 -7.07 -21.89 5.01
CA GLN A 154 -8.11 -22.61 5.77
C GLN A 154 -7.68 -24.03 6.17
N MET A 155 -6.93 -24.72 5.31
CA MET A 155 -6.41 -26.05 5.63
C MET A 155 -5.36 -26.00 6.75
N GLU A 156 -4.40 -25.06 6.69
CA GLU A 156 -3.40 -24.85 7.75
C GLU A 156 -4.07 -24.53 9.09
N GLU A 157 -5.07 -23.64 9.10
CA GLU A 157 -5.83 -23.27 10.32
C GLU A 157 -6.59 -24.46 10.92
N LEU A 158 -7.21 -25.32 10.09
CA LEU A 158 -7.90 -26.52 10.54
C LEU A 158 -6.93 -27.55 11.14
N ASP A 159 -5.77 -27.75 10.50
CA ASP A 159 -4.73 -28.65 11.00
C ASP A 159 -4.17 -28.15 12.34
N ASP A 160 -3.89 -26.86 12.48
CA ASP A 160 -3.42 -26.23 13.71
C ASP A 160 -4.45 -26.37 14.84
N TYR A 161 -5.73 -26.11 14.56
CA TYR A 161 -6.81 -26.33 15.52
C TYR A 161 -6.89 -27.79 16.00
N CYS A 162 -6.81 -28.76 15.07
CA CYS A 162 -6.83 -30.17 15.41
C CYS A 162 -5.61 -30.58 16.25
N ASN A 163 -4.43 -30.04 15.94
CA ASN A 163 -3.21 -30.29 16.69
C ASN A 163 -3.29 -29.72 18.12
N GLN A 164 -3.85 -28.51 18.27
CA GLN A 164 -4.04 -27.89 19.57
C GLN A 164 -5.06 -28.67 20.44
N ALA A 165 -6.19 -29.09 19.87
CA ALA A 165 -7.18 -29.91 20.56
C ALA A 165 -6.66 -31.28 21.01
N ARG A 166 -5.66 -31.84 20.31
CA ARG A 166 -4.96 -33.07 20.71
C ARG A 166 -3.88 -32.86 21.77
N ALA A 167 -3.36 -31.64 21.88
CA ALA A 167 -2.32 -31.27 22.84
C ALA A 167 -2.88 -30.83 24.20
N GLU A 168 -4.19 -30.55 24.31
CA GLU A 168 -4.85 -30.33 25.59
C GLU A 168 -4.84 -31.62 26.42
N PRO A 169 -4.16 -31.66 27.59
CA PRO A 169 -4.26 -32.80 28.46
C PRO A 169 -5.71 -32.88 28.94
N VAL A 170 -6.33 -34.06 28.77
CA VAL A 170 -7.56 -34.41 29.50
C VAL A 170 -7.22 -34.27 30.98
N SER A 171 -7.57 -33.13 31.58
CA SER A 171 -7.58 -32.93 33.02
C SER A 171 -8.61 -33.90 33.59
N LYS A 172 -8.14 -35.10 33.92
CA LYS A 172 -8.84 -36.06 34.77
C LYS A 172 -8.88 -35.50 36.18
N GLY A 173 -10.09 -35.13 36.59
CA GLY A 173 -10.71 -35.37 37.89
C GLY A 173 -10.00 -34.93 39.16
N GLU A 174 -10.70 -34.15 39.97
CA GLU A 174 -11.08 -34.53 41.34
C GLU A 174 -12.56 -34.19 41.56
#